data_AF-A0A528HZ55-F1
#
_entry.id   AF-A0A528HZ55-F1
#
_cell.length_a   1.000
_cell.length_b   1.000
_cell.length_c   1.000
_cell.angle_alpha   90.00
_cell.angle_beta   90.00
_cell.angle_gamma   90.00
#
_symmetry.space_group_name_H-M   'P 1'
#
loop_
_entity.id
_entity.type
_entity.pdbx_description
1 polymer ?
#
loop_
_entity_poly.entity_id
_entity_poly.type
_entity_poly.pdbx_seq_one_letter_code
_entity_poly.pdbx_strand_id
1 'polypeptide(L)'
;MLDKRSGTRLANLWDEAKVLEMSEPERLVYRSNVLGSDKRVTNYGGGNTSSKIWQKDPLTGESVEVLWVKGSGGDSASIKIDGFATLYMDKLRGLKGLYRGLEHEDEMVAYLPHCTFDLNPRAASIDTPLHAFVPKPHVD
;
A
#
# COMPACT_ATOMS: atom_id res chain seq x y z
N MET A 1 16.80 -8.83 42.91
CA MET A 1 17.30 -9.17 41.55
C MET A 1 16.15 -8.95 40.59
N LEU A 2 16.22 -7.89 39.77
CA LEU A 2 15.21 -7.62 38.75
C LEU A 2 15.57 -8.44 37.52
N ASP A 3 14.72 -9.39 37.15
CA ASP A 3 14.92 -10.24 35.99
C ASP A 3 14.67 -9.43 34.71
N LYS A 4 15.78 -9.02 34.06
CA LYS A 4 15.81 -8.31 32.78
C LYS A 4 15.99 -9.34 31.66
N ARG A 5 14.89 -9.93 31.16
CA ARG A 5 14.66 -10.55 29.82
C ARG A 5 13.34 -11.34 29.91
N SER A 6 12.24 -10.89 29.32
CA SER A 6 11.91 -11.23 27.92
C SER A 6 10.65 -10.46 27.53
N GLY A 7 10.78 -9.42 26.70
CA GLY A 7 9.60 -8.90 26.00
C GLY A 7 9.10 -9.99 25.06
N THR A 8 7.88 -10.47 25.27
CA THR A 8 7.25 -11.52 24.46
C THR A 8 7.32 -11.14 22.98
N ARG A 9 7.92 -12.01 22.16
CA ARG A 9 7.98 -11.85 20.70
C ARG A 9 6.56 -11.68 20.15
N LEU A 10 6.42 -10.89 19.08
CA LEU A 10 5.15 -10.75 18.37
C LEU A 10 4.70 -12.11 17.83
N ALA A 11 3.41 -12.41 17.95
CA ALA A 11 2.84 -13.60 17.35
C ALA A 11 2.72 -13.40 15.83
N ASN A 12 3.04 -14.43 15.05
CA ASN A 12 2.69 -14.45 13.64
C ASN A 12 1.21 -14.85 13.53
N LEU A 13 0.38 -13.95 13.00
CA LEU A 13 -1.06 -14.13 12.86
C LEU A 13 -1.48 -14.48 11.42
N TRP A 14 -0.52 -14.76 10.53
CA TRP A 14 -0.76 -15.18 9.16
C TRP A 14 -1.37 -16.58 9.12
N ASP A 15 -2.44 -16.72 8.34
CA ASP A 15 -3.17 -17.96 8.12
C ASP A 15 -3.14 -18.29 6.62
N GLU A 16 -2.24 -19.20 6.25
CA GLU A 16 -2.07 -19.64 4.86
C GLU A 16 -3.35 -20.22 4.26
N ALA A 17 -4.20 -20.89 5.06
CA ALA A 17 -5.41 -21.51 4.55
C ALA A 17 -6.46 -20.46 4.15
N LYS A 18 -6.52 -19.32 4.85
CA LYS A 18 -7.45 -18.23 4.52
C LYS A 18 -7.10 -17.54 3.20
N VAL A 19 -5.82 -17.44 2.85
CA VAL A 19 -5.38 -16.65 1.70
C VAL A 19 -5.45 -17.41 0.37
N LEU A 20 -5.59 -18.74 0.40
CA LEU A 20 -5.67 -19.57 -0.81
C LEU A 20 -6.84 -19.17 -1.71
N GLU A 21 -7.99 -18.89 -1.11
CA GLU A 21 -9.23 -18.53 -1.83
C GLU A 21 -9.38 -17.02 -2.08
N MET A 22 -8.43 -16.20 -1.62
CA MET A 22 -8.48 -14.75 -1.77
C MET A 22 -7.85 -14.28 -3.09
N SER A 23 -8.49 -13.33 -3.74
CA SER A 23 -7.89 -12.51 -4.80
C SER A 23 -6.73 -11.66 -4.27
N GLU A 24 -5.86 -11.16 -5.15
CA GLU A 24 -4.72 -10.30 -4.75
C GLU A 24 -5.14 -9.05 -3.95
N PRO A 25 -6.23 -8.34 -4.30
CA PRO A 25 -6.71 -7.23 -3.48
C PRO A 25 -7.26 -7.66 -2.11
N GLU A 26 -7.91 -8.83 -2.02
CA GLU A 26 -8.36 -9.38 -0.73
C GLU A 26 -7.18 -9.80 0.15
N ARG A 27 -6.12 -10.34 -0.43
CA ARG A 27 -4.86 -10.63 0.28
C ARG A 27 -4.21 -9.36 0.82
N LEU A 28 -4.26 -8.26 0.08
CA LEU A 28 -3.79 -6.95 0.56
C LEU A 28 -4.60 -6.47 1.76
N VAL A 29 -5.93 -6.54 1.70
CA VAL A 29 -6.81 -6.23 2.84
C VAL A 29 -6.45 -7.11 4.05
N TYR A 30 -6.26 -8.41 3.83
CA TYR A 30 -5.92 -9.34 4.90
C TYR A 30 -4.56 -9.03 5.55
N ARG A 31 -3.49 -8.82 4.77
CA ARG A 31 -2.17 -8.40 5.29
C ARG A 31 -2.28 -7.12 6.11
N SER A 32 -3.02 -6.14 5.61
CA SER A 32 -3.23 -4.86 6.29
C SER A 32 -3.93 -5.03 7.63
N ASN A 33 -5.00 -5.83 7.68
CA ASN A 33 -5.74 -6.10 8.91
C ASN A 33 -4.91 -6.91 9.91
N VAL A 34 -4.09 -7.87 9.45
CA VAL A 34 -3.17 -8.62 10.31
C VAL A 34 -2.15 -7.70 10.98
N LEU A 35 -1.46 -6.86 10.20
CA LEU A 35 -0.49 -5.89 10.72
C LEU A 35 -1.16 -4.80 11.57
N GLY A 36 -2.37 -4.40 11.17
CA GLY A 36 -3.24 -3.45 11.84
C GLY A 36 -3.71 -3.88 13.22
N SER A 37 -3.83 -5.20 13.43
CA SER A 37 -4.40 -5.78 14.65
C SER A 37 -3.54 -5.58 15.91
N ASP A 38 -2.24 -5.32 15.74
CA ASP A 38 -1.31 -5.09 16.84
C ASP A 38 -0.74 -3.66 16.78
N LYS A 39 -1.09 -2.83 17.78
CA LYS A 39 -0.64 -1.44 17.87
C LYS A 39 0.87 -1.28 18.16
N ARG A 40 1.58 -2.38 18.44
CA ARG A 40 3.05 -2.40 18.48
C ARG A 40 3.66 -2.42 17.07
N VAL A 41 2.88 -2.79 16.06
CA VAL A 41 3.28 -2.83 14.65
C VAL A 41 2.81 -1.57 13.91
N THR A 42 1.53 -1.21 14.06
CA THR A 42 0.95 -0.03 13.38
C THR A 42 0.26 0.92 14.36
N ASN A 43 0.62 2.20 14.31
CA ASN A 43 -0.08 3.24 15.08
C ASN A 43 -1.40 3.61 14.38
N TYR A 44 -2.35 4.21 15.11
CA TYR A 44 -3.60 4.69 14.51
C TYR A 44 -3.33 5.68 13.37
N GLY A 45 -3.85 5.37 12.18
CA GLY A 45 -3.66 6.17 10.96
C GLY A 45 -2.27 6.07 10.33
N GLY A 46 -1.33 5.34 10.94
CA GLY A 46 0.03 5.11 10.43
C GLY A 46 0.24 3.69 9.91
N GLY A 47 1.36 3.50 9.20
CA GLY A 47 1.68 2.24 8.52
C GLY A 47 0.93 2.14 7.18
N ASN A 48 1.65 1.79 6.12
CA ASN A 48 1.09 1.68 4.77
C ASN A 48 1.39 0.30 4.22
N THR A 49 0.45 -0.25 3.47
CA THR A 49 0.58 -1.53 2.79
C THR A 49 0.23 -1.33 1.31
N SER A 50 0.77 -2.20 0.48
CA SER A 50 0.53 -2.15 -0.96
C SER A 50 0.69 -3.49 -1.66
N SER A 51 0.03 -3.60 -2.81
CA SER A 51 0.25 -4.64 -3.80
C SER A 51 0.35 -4.04 -5.19
N LYS A 52 1.27 -4.54 -6.02
CA LYS A 52 1.29 -4.32 -7.47
C LYS A 52 0.52 -5.46 -8.12
N ILE A 53 -0.61 -5.15 -8.74
CA ILE A 53 -1.57 -6.12 -9.27
C ILE A 53 -1.80 -5.84 -10.75
N TRP A 54 -1.73 -6.87 -11.58
CA TRP A 54 -2.06 -6.75 -13.00
C TRP A 54 -3.58 -6.65 -13.18
N GLN A 55 -4.04 -5.61 -13.87
CA GLN A 55 -5.46 -5.37 -14.15
C GLN A 55 -5.67 -4.99 -15.61
N LYS A 56 -6.91 -5.12 -16.08
CA LYS A 56 -7.31 -4.62 -17.39
C LYS A 56 -7.60 -3.13 -17.31
N ASP A 57 -6.91 -2.33 -18.11
CA ASP A 57 -7.19 -0.91 -18.24
C ASP A 57 -8.56 -0.71 -18.92
N PRO A 58 -9.51 0.01 -18.29
CA PRO A 58 -10.84 0.23 -18.84
C PRO A 58 -10.85 1.08 -20.13
N LEU A 59 -9.79 1.85 -20.40
CA LEU A 59 -9.68 2.71 -21.59
C LEU A 59 -9.08 1.98 -22.79
N THR A 60 -8.06 1.14 -22.54
CA THR A 60 -7.27 0.51 -23.61
C THR A 60 -7.52 -0.99 -23.75
N GLY A 61 -8.03 -1.65 -22.71
CA GLY A 61 -8.17 -3.11 -22.64
C GLY A 61 -6.84 -3.87 -22.44
N GLU A 62 -5.72 -3.15 -22.31
CA GLU A 62 -4.41 -3.73 -22.09
C GLU A 62 -4.26 -4.24 -20.65
N SER A 63 -3.34 -5.18 -20.45
CA SER A 63 -2.95 -5.62 -19.11
C SER A 63 -1.90 -4.66 -18.57
N VAL A 64 -2.25 -3.92 -17.53
CA VAL A 64 -1.39 -2.91 -16.89
C VAL A 64 -1.11 -3.27 -15.44
N GLU A 65 0.06 -2.90 -14.94
CA GLU A 65 0.40 -3.08 -13.53
C GLU A 65 -0.13 -1.89 -12.71
N VAL A 66 -0.95 -2.18 -11.71
CA VAL A 66 -1.62 -1.18 -10.87
C VAL A 66 -1.10 -1.30 -9.45
N LEU A 67 -0.61 -0.20 -8.89
CA LEU A 67 -0.31 -0.09 -7.48
C LEU A 67 -1.61 0.13 -6.71
N TRP A 68 -1.95 -0.83 -5.86
CA TRP A 68 -2.92 -0.68 -4.79
C TRP A 68 -2.14 -0.26 -3.54
N VAL A 69 -2.40 0.93 -3.02
CA VAL A 69 -1.71 1.45 -1.83
C VAL A 69 -2.72 2.00 -0.84
N LYS A 70 -2.46 1.83 0.45
CA LYS A 70 -3.34 2.37 1.49
C LYS A 70 -3.63 3.85 1.23
N GLY A 71 -4.90 4.22 1.30
CA GLY A 71 -5.32 5.60 1.23
C GLY A 71 -4.91 6.40 2.47
N SER A 72 -4.81 7.71 2.29
CA SER A 72 -4.49 8.63 3.39
C SER A 72 -5.50 8.54 4.53
N GLY A 73 -5.01 8.53 5.78
CA GLY A 73 -5.84 8.55 7.00
C GLY A 73 -6.60 7.26 7.37
N GLY A 74 -6.60 6.21 6.55
CA GLY A 74 -7.29 4.95 6.87
C GLY A 74 -6.61 4.15 8.00
N ASP A 75 -7.38 3.47 8.86
CA ASP A 75 -6.83 2.55 9.87
C ASP A 75 -6.62 1.15 9.27
N SER A 76 -5.37 0.69 9.22
CA SER A 76 -4.99 -0.62 8.68
C SER A 76 -5.70 -1.78 9.38
N ALA A 77 -6.09 -1.64 10.65
CA ALA A 77 -6.78 -2.71 11.41
C ALA A 77 -8.18 -3.04 10.88
N SER A 78 -8.82 -2.09 10.21
CA SER A 78 -10.22 -2.17 9.78
C SER A 78 -10.39 -1.81 8.30
N ILE A 79 -9.28 -1.76 7.57
CA ILE A 79 -9.32 -1.32 6.19
C ILE A 79 -10.10 -2.31 5.33
N LYS A 80 -10.85 -1.77 4.39
CA LYS A 80 -11.58 -2.50 3.37
C LYS A 80 -11.03 -2.14 2.00
N ILE A 81 -11.52 -2.81 0.97
CA ILE A 81 -11.05 -2.64 -0.41
C ILE A 81 -11.10 -1.18 -0.90
N ASP A 82 -12.12 -0.42 -0.49
CA ASP A 82 -12.33 1.00 -0.80
C ASP A 82 -11.43 1.96 0.01
N GLY A 83 -10.64 1.41 0.93
CA GLY A 83 -9.58 2.10 1.64
C GLY A 83 -8.29 2.23 0.84
N PHE A 84 -8.17 1.57 -0.31
CA PHE A 84 -6.98 1.61 -1.17
C PHE A 84 -7.16 2.54 -2.36
N ALA A 85 -6.12 3.34 -2.62
CA ALA A 85 -5.96 4.07 -3.87
C ALA A 85 -5.34 3.14 -4.91
N THR A 86 -5.74 3.30 -6.17
CA THR A 86 -5.21 2.54 -7.31
C THR A 86 -4.53 3.48 -8.29
N LEU A 87 -3.27 3.20 -8.63
CA LEU A 87 -2.46 4.04 -9.50
C LEU A 87 -1.74 3.22 -10.57
N TYR A 88 -1.65 3.76 -11.77
CA TYR A 88 -0.88 3.24 -12.89
C TYR A 88 0.63 3.23 -12.56
N MET A 89 1.28 2.06 -12.56
CA MET A 89 2.70 1.93 -12.22
C MET A 89 3.64 2.55 -13.26
N ASP A 90 3.27 2.53 -14.54
CA ASP A 90 4.03 3.20 -15.61
C ASP A 90 4.06 4.72 -15.41
N LYS A 91 2.92 5.34 -15.07
CA LYS A 91 2.84 6.77 -14.73
C LYS A 91 3.67 7.11 -13.49
N LEU A 92 3.57 6.29 -12.44
CA LEU A 92 4.40 6.44 -11.23
C LEU A 92 5.90 6.37 -11.55
N ARG A 93 6.32 5.45 -12.42
CA ARG A 93 7.72 5.36 -12.90
C ARG A 93 8.12 6.61 -13.68
N GLY A 94 7.21 7.18 -14.47
CA GLY A 94 7.42 8.43 -15.20
C GLY A 94 7.72 9.63 -14.29
N LEU A 95 7.15 9.66 -13.08
CA LEU A 95 7.39 10.73 -12.10
C LEU A 95 8.87 10.85 -11.69
N LYS A 96 9.68 9.79 -11.82
CA LYS A 96 11.13 9.86 -11.56
C LYS A 96 11.83 10.91 -12.43
N GLY A 97 11.34 11.16 -13.63
CA GLY A 97 11.89 12.18 -14.53
C GLY A 97 11.55 13.62 -14.12
N LEU A 98 10.57 13.82 -13.23
CA LEU A 98 10.18 15.14 -12.70
C LEU A 98 10.88 15.45 -11.37
N TYR A 99 11.42 14.46 -10.67
CA TYR A 99 12.03 14.65 -9.36
C TYR A 99 13.35 15.42 -9.45
N ARG A 100 13.39 16.59 -8.80
CA ARG A 100 14.55 17.51 -8.83
C ARG A 100 15.43 17.47 -7.59
N GLY A 101 15.07 16.65 -6.59
CA GLY A 101 15.79 16.54 -5.32
C GLY A 101 14.89 16.82 -4.12
N LEU A 102 15.47 16.71 -2.93
CA LEU A 102 14.75 16.76 -1.64
C LEU A 102 13.98 18.07 -1.43
N GLU A 103 14.53 19.19 -1.89
CA GLU A 103 13.88 20.52 -1.80
C GLU A 103 12.56 20.61 -2.60
N HIS A 104 12.29 19.62 -3.45
CA HIS A 104 11.12 19.52 -4.33
C HIS A 104 10.33 18.23 -4.07
N GLU A 105 10.40 17.63 -2.89
CA GLU A 105 9.66 16.39 -2.62
C GLU A 105 8.14 16.61 -2.49
N ASP A 106 7.71 17.74 -1.92
CA ASP A 106 6.29 18.03 -1.67
C ASP A 106 5.47 18.14 -2.96
N GLU A 107 6.05 18.68 -4.03
CA GLU A 107 5.36 18.76 -5.33
C GLU A 107 5.09 17.38 -5.95
N MET A 108 5.87 16.36 -5.57
CA MET A 108 5.67 14.99 -6.09
C MET A 108 4.32 14.41 -5.68
N VAL A 109 3.84 14.76 -4.48
CA VAL A 109 2.52 14.34 -3.98
C VAL A 109 1.40 14.90 -4.86
N ALA A 110 1.56 16.14 -5.36
CA ALA A 110 0.58 16.78 -6.23
C ALA A 110 0.43 16.10 -7.60
N TYR A 111 1.41 15.28 -8.02
CA TYR A 111 1.34 14.52 -9.27
C TYR A 111 0.62 13.17 -9.14
N LEU A 112 0.43 12.64 -7.93
CA LEU A 112 -0.22 11.34 -7.72
C LEU A 112 -1.63 11.24 -8.34
N PRO A 113 -2.51 12.27 -8.30
CA PRO A 113 -3.82 12.22 -8.97
C PRO A 113 -3.75 12.01 -10.48
N HIS A 114 -2.67 12.44 -11.16
CA HIS A 114 -2.49 12.15 -12.60
C HIS A 114 -2.20 10.67 -12.87
N CYS A 115 -1.79 9.93 -11.84
CA CYS A 115 -1.48 8.52 -11.90
C CYS A 115 -2.69 7.63 -11.57
N THR A 116 -3.85 8.18 -11.21
CA THR A 116 -5.04 7.40 -10.80
C THR A 116 -5.48 6.40 -11.86
N PHE A 117 -5.67 5.15 -11.42
CA PHE A 117 -6.28 4.06 -12.17
C PHE A 117 -7.79 4.02 -11.95
N ASP A 118 -8.55 3.81 -13.04
CA ASP A 118 -10.00 3.58 -13.04
C ASP A 118 -10.81 4.57 -12.18
N LEU A 119 -10.50 5.86 -12.31
CA LEU A 119 -11.19 6.97 -11.63
C LEU A 119 -11.32 6.79 -10.10
N ASN A 120 -10.45 5.99 -9.48
CA ASN A 120 -10.50 5.75 -8.04
C ASN A 120 -10.33 7.07 -7.25
N PRO A 121 -11.35 7.49 -6.48
CA PRO A 121 -11.33 8.79 -5.81
C PRO A 121 -10.53 8.77 -4.50
N ARG A 122 -10.04 7.61 -4.05
CA ARG A 122 -9.28 7.50 -2.81
C ARG A 122 -7.94 8.20 -2.97
N ALA A 123 -7.71 9.23 -2.16
CA ALA A 123 -6.41 9.88 -2.07
C ALA A 123 -5.33 8.87 -1.62
N ALA A 124 -4.27 8.75 -2.42
CA ALA A 124 -3.14 7.88 -2.12
C ALA A 124 -2.33 8.39 -0.91
N SER A 125 -1.64 7.48 -0.22
CA SER A 125 -0.67 7.86 0.83
C SER A 125 0.45 8.73 0.25
N ILE A 126 0.96 9.67 1.04
CA ILE A 126 2.16 10.45 0.69
C ILE A 126 3.40 9.55 0.49
N ASP A 127 3.43 8.39 1.15
CA ASP A 127 4.51 7.41 1.03
C ASP A 127 4.42 6.55 -0.24
N THR A 128 3.49 6.84 -1.15
CA THR A 128 3.30 6.10 -2.41
C THR A 128 4.62 5.84 -3.18
N PRO A 129 5.58 6.78 -3.28
CA PRO A 129 6.87 6.51 -3.92
C PRO A 129 7.65 5.33 -3.32
N LEU A 130 7.59 5.13 -2.00
CA LEU A 130 8.23 3.98 -1.33
C LEU A 130 7.62 2.67 -1.83
N HIS A 131 6.29 2.61 -1.87
CA HIS A 131 5.55 1.44 -2.34
C HIS A 131 5.72 1.20 -3.83
N ALA A 132 5.80 2.25 -4.64
CA ALA A 132 5.99 2.16 -6.07
C ALA A 132 7.40 1.66 -6.44
N PHE A 133 8.44 2.19 -5.79
CA PHE A 133 9.82 2.03 -6.27
C PHE A 133 10.60 0.89 -5.61
N VAL A 134 10.11 0.33 -4.50
CA VAL A 134 10.62 -0.95 -3.99
C VAL A 134 10.26 -2.06 -5.00
N PRO A 135 11.24 -2.82 -5.54
CA PRO A 135 11.04 -3.81 -6.60
C PRO A 135 10.49 -5.13 -6.05
N LYS A 136 9.35 -5.04 -5.35
CA LYS A 136 8.61 -6.17 -4.79
C LYS A 136 7.12 -6.03 -5.12
N PRO A 137 6.40 -7.14 -5.36
CA PRO A 137 4.97 -7.10 -5.62
C PRO A 137 4.17 -6.63 -4.41
N HIS A 138 4.64 -6.95 -3.20
CA HIS A 138 4.00 -6.57 -1.93
C HIS A 138 5.00 -5.76 -1.09
N VAL A 139 4.53 -4.68 -0.48
CA VAL A 139 5.32 -3.81 0.43
C VAL A 139 4.40 -3.40 1.57
N ASP A 140 4.74 -3.80 2.79
CA ASP A 140 3.96 -3.65 4.01
C ASP A 140 4.83 -3.08 5.15
#